data_AF-A0A5J5APQ9-F1
#
_entry.id   AF-A0A5J5APQ9-F1
#
_cell.length_a   1.000
_cell.length_b   1.000
_cell.length_c   1.000
_cell.angle_alpha   90.00
_cell.angle_beta   90.00
_cell.angle_gamma   90.00
#
_symmetry.space_group_name_H-M   'P 1'
#
loop_
_entity.id
_entity.type
_entity.pdbx_description
1 polymer ?
#
loop_
_entity_poly.entity_id
_entity_poly.type
_entity_poly.pdbx_seq_one_letter_code
_entity_poly.pdbx_strand_id
1 'polypeptide(L)'
;MNLGLIEETKISRSLPWRRPTNVFRVKEDVRPIFWANRPKSYISRTIGWDQYPHGRWGDSRNASYGALSDYQFMRPRARDKKLHQEWAVPLKNIDEIHEIFKKYCLGNLRSSPWSELDGLQPETKIINEQLGSINLKGFLTVNSQPAVNGAKSDSPSVGWGGPGGYVYQKAYVEFFCSREKLNALVEKCKAFPSLTYMAVNKEGSWISNISQTDVNAVTWGVFPAKEIIQPTVVDPSSFMVWKDEAFEIWSRGWAQLYPEGDPSRKLLEEVQGSYFLVSLVDNDYIHGDLFAVFKDF
;
A
#
# COMPACT_ATOMS: atom_id res chain seq x y z
N MET A 1 24.64 4.95 25.20
CA MET A 1 24.20 5.85 26.28
C MET A 1 22.91 6.52 25.80
N ASN A 2 21.76 6.20 26.40
CA ASN A 2 20.48 6.82 26.04
C ASN A 2 20.32 8.09 26.90
N LEU A 3 20.28 9.27 26.28
CA LEU A 3 20.30 10.56 27.00
C LEU A 3 18.96 10.89 27.68
N GLY A 4 17.91 10.07 27.49
CA GLY A 4 16.60 10.29 28.11
C GLY A 4 15.88 11.57 27.64
N LEU A 5 16.37 12.21 26.56
CA LEU A 5 15.81 13.46 26.02
C LEU A 5 14.51 13.26 25.26
N ILE A 6 14.23 12.02 24.84
CA ILE A 6 13.05 11.65 24.07
C ILE A 6 12.45 10.40 24.70
N GLU A 7 11.21 10.53 25.17
CA GLU A 7 10.42 9.40 25.62
C GLU A 7 9.66 8.86 24.41
N GLU A 8 10.25 7.89 23.70
CA GLU A 8 9.73 7.37 22.43
C GLU A 8 8.28 6.85 22.55
N THR A 9 7.90 6.35 23.74
CA THR A 9 6.54 5.91 24.07
C THR A 9 5.52 7.04 24.13
N LYS A 10 5.95 8.30 24.23
CA LYS A 10 5.08 9.50 24.26
C LYS A 10 5.01 10.22 22.92
N ILE A 11 5.71 9.75 21.88
CA ILE A 11 5.62 10.34 20.54
C ILE A 11 4.32 9.89 19.88
N SER A 12 3.25 10.64 20.13
CA SER A 12 1.94 10.40 19.49
C SER A 12 1.98 10.80 18.01
N ARG A 13 1.66 9.87 17.11
CA ARG A 13 1.42 10.20 15.70
C ARG A 13 0.08 10.92 15.55
N SER A 14 0.08 12.06 14.83
CA SER A 14 -1.13 12.87 14.64
C SER A 14 -2.07 12.32 13.57
N LEU A 15 -1.52 11.60 12.58
CA LEU A 15 -2.22 10.91 11.51
C LEU A 15 -1.55 9.54 11.28
N PRO A 16 -2.17 8.60 10.53
CA PRO A 16 -1.54 7.32 10.17
C PRO A 16 -0.25 7.48 9.35
N TRP A 17 -0.07 8.63 8.71
CA TRP A 17 1.11 8.99 7.93
C TRP A 17 1.78 10.28 8.45
N ARG A 18 3.07 10.42 8.18
CA ARG A 18 3.85 11.58 8.64
C ARG A 18 3.48 12.83 7.84
N ARG A 19 3.04 13.88 8.56
CA ARG A 19 2.78 15.19 7.96
C ARG A 19 4.06 15.81 7.39
N PRO A 20 4.03 16.36 6.16
CA PRO A 20 5.12 17.18 5.65
C PRO A 20 5.26 18.46 6.48
N THR A 21 6.48 18.98 6.57
CA THR A 21 6.77 20.26 7.26
C THR A 21 6.56 21.49 6.38
N ASN A 22 6.07 21.30 5.14
CA ASN A 22 5.83 22.38 4.20
C ASN A 22 4.59 23.19 4.62
N VAL A 23 4.74 24.51 4.71
CA VAL A 23 3.68 25.46 5.10
C VAL A 23 2.44 25.39 4.19
N PHE A 24 2.61 25.07 2.91
CA PHE A 24 1.49 24.95 1.96
C PHE A 24 0.62 23.71 2.21
N ARG A 25 1.13 22.71 2.96
CA ARG A 25 0.47 21.42 3.23
C ARG A 25 -0.07 21.28 4.64
N VAL A 26 -0.10 22.36 5.42
CA VAL A 26 -0.49 22.31 6.84
C VAL A 26 -1.91 21.78 7.04
N LYS A 27 -2.81 22.05 6.08
CA LYS A 27 -4.21 21.59 6.10
C LYS A 27 -4.42 20.20 5.49
N GLU A 28 -3.39 19.62 4.86
CA GLU A 28 -3.50 18.28 4.26
C GLU A 28 -3.74 17.25 5.36
N ASP A 29 -4.88 16.55 5.30
CA ASP A 29 -5.24 15.54 6.29
C ASP A 29 -5.85 14.26 5.72
N VAL A 30 -6.03 14.15 4.40
CA VAL A 30 -6.52 12.95 3.71
C VAL A 30 -5.66 12.62 2.49
N ARG A 31 -5.33 11.33 2.32
CA ARG A 31 -4.53 10.80 1.21
C ARG A 31 -5.05 9.46 0.68
N PRO A 32 -4.75 9.08 -0.58
CA PRO A 32 -4.98 7.73 -1.06
C PRO A 32 -3.99 6.77 -0.40
N ILE A 33 -4.43 5.55 -0.12
CA ILE A 33 -3.63 4.54 0.58
C ILE A 33 -2.42 4.03 -0.25
N PHE A 34 -2.45 4.18 -1.57
CA PHE A 34 -1.52 3.55 -2.50
C PHE A 34 -0.04 3.93 -2.26
N TRP A 35 0.22 5.18 -1.86
CA TRP A 35 1.57 5.65 -1.52
C TRP A 35 1.91 5.57 -0.03
N ALA A 36 1.15 4.81 0.78
CA ALA A 36 1.44 4.65 2.21
C ALA A 36 2.89 4.18 2.45
N ASN A 37 3.36 3.26 1.61
CA ASN A 37 4.74 2.75 1.67
C ASN A 37 5.74 3.63 0.91
N ARG A 38 5.31 4.63 0.12
CA ARG A 38 6.18 5.50 -0.70
C ARG A 38 5.86 7.00 -0.51
N PRO A 39 5.95 7.52 0.73
CA PRO A 39 5.53 8.88 1.03
C PRO A 39 6.35 9.96 0.29
N LYS A 40 7.62 9.72 -0.06
CA LYS A 40 8.42 10.71 -0.80
C LYS A 40 7.93 10.82 -2.24
N SER A 41 7.60 9.69 -2.87
CA SER A 41 7.00 9.69 -4.21
C SER A 41 5.70 10.49 -4.22
N TYR A 42 4.78 10.23 -3.28
CA TYR A 42 3.54 11.01 -3.18
C TYR A 42 3.79 12.51 -3.06
N ILE A 43 4.70 12.93 -2.16
CA ILE A 43 5.02 14.35 -1.97
C ILE A 43 5.59 14.96 -3.26
N SER A 44 6.48 14.25 -3.95
CA SER A 44 7.06 14.69 -5.23
C SER A 44 5.98 14.86 -6.29
N ARG A 45 5.09 13.88 -6.44
CA ARG A 45 4.03 13.88 -7.46
C ARG A 45 2.90 14.88 -7.17
N THR A 46 2.79 15.35 -5.94
CA THR A 46 1.76 16.33 -5.55
C THR A 46 2.37 17.71 -5.23
N ILE A 47 3.65 17.95 -5.55
CA ILE A 47 4.34 19.19 -5.18
C ILE A 47 3.74 20.44 -5.85
N GLY A 48 3.26 20.29 -7.09
CA GLY A 48 2.68 21.37 -7.89
C GLY A 48 1.18 21.60 -7.66
N TRP A 49 0.59 21.02 -6.61
CA TRP A 49 -0.81 21.24 -6.28
C TRP A 49 -1.02 22.61 -5.63
N ASP A 50 -1.97 23.39 -6.14
CA ASP A 50 -2.36 24.69 -5.59
C ASP A 50 -3.04 24.56 -4.22
N GLN A 51 -3.88 23.52 -4.08
CA GLN A 51 -4.62 23.21 -2.86
C GLN A 51 -4.46 21.72 -2.50
N TYR A 52 -4.37 21.46 -1.20
CA TYR A 52 -4.26 20.11 -0.67
C TYR A 52 -5.57 19.65 -0.02
N PRO A 53 -5.94 18.37 -0.14
CA PRO A 53 -7.22 17.86 0.35
C PRO A 53 -7.36 17.99 1.87
N HIS A 54 -8.53 18.45 2.31
CA HIS A 54 -8.86 18.65 3.71
C HIS A 54 -10.26 18.09 4.01
N GLY A 55 -10.38 17.21 5.00
CA GLY A 55 -11.63 16.55 5.38
C GLY A 55 -12.03 15.42 4.43
N ARG A 56 -12.49 15.74 3.20
CA ARG A 56 -12.88 14.74 2.19
C ARG A 56 -12.01 14.84 0.95
N TRP A 57 -11.64 13.68 0.40
CA TRP A 57 -10.82 13.61 -0.81
C TRP A 57 -11.54 14.12 -2.07
N GLY A 58 -12.87 13.98 -2.14
CA GLY A 58 -13.66 14.35 -3.33
C GLY A 58 -13.72 15.86 -3.64
N ASP A 59 -13.30 16.71 -2.70
CA ASP A 59 -13.37 18.18 -2.82
C ASP A 59 -12.23 18.75 -3.68
N SER A 60 -11.18 17.96 -3.95
CA SER A 60 -9.91 18.39 -4.58
C SER A 60 -9.72 17.98 -6.04
N ARG A 61 -10.81 17.83 -6.82
CA ARG A 61 -10.77 17.42 -8.25
C ARG A 61 -10.00 18.35 -9.22
N ASN A 62 -9.28 19.35 -8.70
CA ASN A 62 -8.59 20.38 -9.48
C ASN A 62 -7.05 20.25 -9.54
N ALA A 63 -6.44 19.14 -9.12
CA ALA A 63 -4.98 18.99 -9.21
C ALA A 63 -4.55 17.65 -9.82
N SER A 64 -3.81 17.72 -10.92
CA SER A 64 -3.21 16.56 -11.59
C SER A 64 -1.92 16.13 -10.89
N TYR A 65 -1.70 14.82 -10.75
CA TYR A 65 -0.42 14.31 -10.28
C TYR A 65 0.69 14.59 -11.29
N GLY A 66 1.87 14.96 -10.81
CA GLY A 66 3.09 15.12 -11.60
C GLY A 66 3.57 13.80 -12.21
N ALA A 67 4.40 13.93 -13.24
CA ALA A 67 4.97 12.80 -13.98
C ALA A 67 5.95 11.98 -13.12
N LEU A 68 6.10 10.70 -13.46
CA LEU A 68 7.00 9.77 -12.76
C LEU A 68 8.48 10.10 -12.97
N SER A 69 8.83 10.73 -14.09
CA SER A 69 10.20 11.14 -14.44
C SER A 69 10.85 12.04 -13.40
N ASP A 70 10.06 12.82 -12.66
CA ASP A 70 10.56 13.82 -11.73
C ASP A 70 11.17 13.19 -10.46
N TYR A 71 10.87 11.91 -10.19
CA TYR A 71 11.38 11.17 -9.03
C TYR A 71 12.78 10.56 -9.26
N GLN A 72 13.27 10.52 -10.51
CA GLN A 72 14.53 9.85 -10.88
C GLN A 72 15.80 10.53 -10.34
N PHE A 73 15.69 11.72 -9.74
CA PHE A 73 16.83 12.50 -9.24
C PHE A 73 17.16 12.26 -7.76
N MET A 74 16.52 11.28 -7.10
CA MET A 74 16.86 10.91 -5.72
C MET A 74 18.14 10.07 -5.68
N ARG A 75 19.19 10.56 -4.99
CA ARG A 75 20.49 9.88 -4.85
C ARG A 75 20.35 8.40 -4.41
N PRO A 76 21.18 7.48 -4.95
CA PRO A 76 21.28 6.12 -4.43
C PRO A 76 21.66 6.14 -2.95
N ARG A 77 20.91 5.43 -2.11
CA ARG A 77 21.11 5.42 -0.65
C ARG A 77 21.64 4.06 -0.21
N ALA A 78 22.13 3.97 1.03
CA ALA A 78 22.48 2.70 1.68
C ALA A 78 21.38 1.61 1.59
N ARG A 79 20.12 2.02 1.38
CA ARG A 79 18.98 1.16 1.06
C ARG A 79 19.24 0.25 -0.14
N ASP A 80 19.88 0.78 -1.19
CA ASP A 80 20.03 0.09 -2.47
C ASP A 80 20.96 -1.12 -2.33
N LYS A 81 21.95 -1.03 -1.45
CA LYS A 81 22.81 -2.17 -1.11
C LYS A 81 22.05 -3.30 -0.42
N LYS A 82 21.19 -2.97 0.54
CA LYS A 82 20.39 -3.95 1.28
C LYS A 82 19.31 -4.57 0.40
N LEU A 83 18.65 -3.75 -0.41
CA LEU A 83 17.70 -4.21 -1.42
C LEU A 83 18.37 -5.19 -2.39
N HIS A 84 19.55 -4.85 -2.90
CA HIS A 84 20.32 -5.75 -3.76
C HIS A 84 20.69 -7.06 -3.05
N GLN A 85 21.09 -7.02 -1.78
CA GLN A 85 21.42 -8.24 -1.03
C GLN A 85 20.21 -9.15 -0.79
N GLU A 86 19.05 -8.56 -0.52
CA GLU A 86 17.83 -9.31 -0.18
C GLU A 86 17.04 -9.76 -1.42
N TRP A 87 17.07 -9.00 -2.52
CA TRP A 87 16.20 -9.17 -3.69
C TRP A 87 16.91 -9.57 -4.99
N ALA A 88 18.24 -9.44 -5.10
CA ALA A 88 19.00 -9.88 -6.27
C ALA A 88 19.49 -11.34 -6.11
N VAL A 89 18.54 -12.25 -5.87
CA VAL A 89 18.79 -13.70 -5.72
C VAL A 89 18.31 -14.42 -6.98
N PRO A 90 19.02 -15.44 -7.50
CA PRO A 90 18.64 -16.08 -8.75
C PRO A 90 17.20 -16.62 -8.75
N LEU A 91 16.38 -16.19 -9.71
CA LEU A 91 14.98 -16.60 -9.84
C LEU A 91 14.84 -17.64 -10.95
N LYS A 92 14.48 -18.87 -10.59
CA LYS A 92 14.35 -19.98 -11.56
C LYS A 92 12.95 -20.09 -12.14
N ASN A 93 11.94 -19.73 -11.36
CA ASN A 93 10.53 -19.84 -11.69
C ASN A 93 9.73 -18.85 -10.85
N ILE A 94 8.42 -18.81 -11.09
CA ILE A 94 7.50 -17.90 -10.41
C ILE A 94 7.38 -18.18 -8.90
N ASP A 95 7.61 -19.42 -8.45
CA ASP A 95 7.50 -19.78 -7.04
C ASP A 95 8.61 -19.13 -6.18
N GLU A 96 9.80 -18.90 -6.74
CA GLU A 96 10.85 -18.13 -6.07
C GLU A 96 10.44 -16.66 -5.85
N ILE A 97 9.66 -16.08 -6.78
CA ILE A 97 9.06 -14.75 -6.60
C ILE A 97 8.06 -14.80 -5.45
N HIS A 98 7.16 -15.78 -5.43
CA HIS A 98 6.19 -15.96 -4.35
C HIS A 98 6.86 -16.06 -2.96
N GLU A 99 7.93 -16.86 -2.86
CA GLU A 99 8.68 -17.05 -1.63
C GLU A 99 9.36 -15.77 -1.12
N ILE A 100 9.88 -14.91 -2.02
CA ILE A 100 10.49 -13.63 -1.62
C ILE A 100 9.45 -12.69 -1.01
N PHE A 101 8.27 -12.56 -1.62
CA PHE A 101 7.19 -11.75 -1.06
C PHE A 101 6.74 -12.28 0.31
N LYS A 102 6.57 -13.61 0.44
CA LYS A 102 6.24 -14.24 1.72
C LYS A 102 7.30 -13.98 2.78
N LYS A 103 8.60 -14.12 2.46
CA LYS A 103 9.71 -13.79 3.38
C LYS A 103 9.68 -12.33 3.84
N TYR A 104 9.32 -11.40 2.95
CA TYR A 104 9.14 -9.99 3.33
C TYR A 104 7.96 -9.82 4.30
N CYS A 105 6.79 -10.39 4.01
CA CYS A 105 5.60 -10.28 4.88
C CYS A 105 5.81 -10.90 6.26
N LEU A 106 6.60 -11.97 6.37
CA LEU A 106 6.97 -12.59 7.65
C LEU A 106 8.10 -11.84 8.40
N GLY A 107 8.64 -10.77 7.82
CA GLY A 107 9.68 -9.95 8.42
C GLY A 107 11.09 -10.56 8.34
N ASN A 108 11.29 -11.58 7.51
CA ASN A 108 12.61 -12.15 7.25
C ASN A 108 13.45 -11.25 6.34
N LEU A 109 12.79 -10.46 5.47
CA LEU A 109 13.39 -9.37 4.71
C LEU A 109 12.99 -8.04 5.34
N ARG A 110 13.90 -7.07 5.32
CA ARG A 110 13.63 -5.74 5.89
C ARG A 110 13.41 -4.67 4.83
N SER A 111 13.72 -4.96 3.56
CA SER A 111 13.52 -4.07 2.42
C SER A 111 12.54 -4.65 1.41
N SER A 112 11.93 -3.78 0.61
CA SER A 112 11.07 -4.13 -0.52
C SER A 112 11.18 -3.05 -1.60
N PRO A 113 11.14 -3.40 -2.91
CA PRO A 113 11.10 -2.44 -4.01
C PRO A 113 9.89 -1.49 -3.93
N TRP A 114 8.75 -1.99 -3.43
CA TRP A 114 7.50 -1.21 -3.32
C TRP A 114 7.39 -0.38 -2.04
N SER A 115 8.39 -0.44 -1.17
CA SER A 115 8.42 0.35 0.06
C SER A 115 9.60 1.30 0.07
N GLU A 116 9.43 2.46 0.67
CA GLU A 116 10.45 3.43 1.10
C GLU A 116 10.68 3.38 2.62
N LEU A 117 9.89 2.60 3.35
CA LEU A 117 10.02 2.41 4.80
C LEU A 117 11.12 1.37 5.10
N ASP A 118 11.66 1.35 6.32
CA ASP A 118 12.59 0.31 6.78
C ASP A 118 11.83 -0.66 7.69
N GLY A 119 11.74 -1.92 7.28
CA GLY A 119 10.97 -2.95 7.98
C GLY A 119 9.45 -2.83 7.84
N LEU A 120 8.76 -3.80 8.43
CA LEU A 120 7.30 -3.88 8.46
C LEU A 120 6.70 -2.91 9.49
N GLN A 121 5.53 -2.36 9.17
CA GLN A 121 4.77 -1.57 10.12
C GLN A 121 4.21 -2.44 11.25
N PRO A 122 4.05 -1.90 12.47
CA PRO A 122 3.51 -2.67 13.60
C PRO A 122 2.17 -3.36 13.31
N GLU A 123 1.28 -2.70 12.55
CA GLU A 123 -0.03 -3.25 12.18
C GLU A 123 0.07 -4.46 11.24
N THR A 124 1.10 -4.55 10.40
CA THR A 124 1.31 -5.69 9.49
C THR A 124 1.50 -7.00 10.26
N LYS A 125 2.07 -6.94 11.47
CA LYS A 125 2.25 -8.12 12.33
C LYS A 125 0.93 -8.78 12.76
N ILE A 126 -0.20 -8.09 12.61
CA ILE A 126 -1.53 -8.61 12.94
C ILE A 126 -1.99 -9.62 11.85
N ILE A 127 -1.53 -9.44 10.61
CA ILE A 127 -2.01 -10.18 9.43
C ILE A 127 -0.87 -10.82 8.60
N ASN A 128 0.34 -10.87 9.13
CA ASN A 128 1.55 -11.28 8.40
C ASN A 128 1.49 -12.73 7.89
N GLU A 129 0.95 -13.65 8.69
CA GLU A 129 0.81 -15.06 8.31
C GLU A 129 -0.20 -15.23 7.17
N GLN A 130 -1.32 -14.50 7.23
CA GLN A 130 -2.31 -14.48 6.15
C GLN A 130 -1.73 -13.90 4.87
N LEU A 131 -0.97 -12.80 4.96
CA LEU A 131 -0.24 -12.21 3.83
C LEU A 131 0.76 -13.22 3.25
N GLY A 132 1.56 -13.88 4.09
CA GLY A 132 2.49 -14.92 3.65
C GLY A 132 1.78 -16.06 2.91
N SER A 133 0.63 -16.51 3.42
CA SER A 133 -0.18 -17.57 2.79
C SER A 133 -0.69 -17.19 1.41
N ILE A 134 -1.22 -15.96 1.22
CA ILE A 134 -1.75 -15.56 -0.09
C ILE A 134 -0.64 -15.25 -1.10
N ASN A 135 0.54 -14.80 -0.66
CA ASN A 135 1.70 -14.65 -1.54
C ASN A 135 2.13 -15.99 -2.14
N LEU A 136 2.15 -17.06 -1.35
CA LEU A 136 2.45 -18.43 -1.85
C LEU A 136 1.41 -18.95 -2.85
N LYS A 137 0.20 -18.41 -2.85
CA LYS A 137 -0.88 -18.74 -3.80
C LYS A 137 -0.82 -17.90 -5.09
N GLY A 138 0.16 -17.00 -5.22
CA GLY A 138 0.35 -16.12 -6.37
C GLY A 138 -0.34 -14.76 -6.28
N PHE A 139 -0.72 -14.32 -5.08
CA PHE A 139 -1.24 -12.96 -4.82
C PHE A 139 -0.14 -12.12 -4.17
N LEU A 140 0.67 -11.48 -5.02
CA LEU A 140 1.92 -10.80 -4.64
C LEU A 140 1.66 -9.44 -3.98
N THR A 141 1.57 -9.41 -2.66
CA THR A 141 1.10 -8.24 -1.89
C THR A 141 2.14 -7.12 -1.80
N VAL A 142 1.72 -5.89 -2.09
CA VAL A 142 2.57 -4.68 -2.03
C VAL A 142 2.09 -3.65 -1.01
N ASN A 143 0.84 -3.75 -0.57
CA ASN A 143 0.26 -2.89 0.47
C ASN A 143 -0.86 -3.61 1.24
N SER A 144 -1.06 -3.28 2.50
CA SER A 144 -2.09 -3.91 3.35
C SER A 144 -2.36 -3.14 4.64
N GLN A 145 -3.59 -3.21 5.14
CA GLN A 145 -3.92 -2.86 6.53
C GLN A 145 -4.96 -3.84 7.12
N PRO A 146 -4.91 -4.13 8.43
CA PRO A 146 -5.89 -4.98 9.09
C PRO A 146 -7.24 -4.29 9.26
N ALA A 147 -8.31 -5.05 9.53
CA ALA A 147 -9.54 -4.47 10.07
C ALA A 147 -9.31 -4.02 11.52
N VAL A 148 -9.81 -2.83 11.85
CA VAL A 148 -9.79 -2.30 13.22
C VAL A 148 -11.16 -1.75 13.56
N ASN A 149 -11.73 -2.23 14.64
CA ASN A 149 -13.03 -1.80 15.13
C ASN A 149 -12.90 -1.15 16.51
N GLY A 150 -12.70 0.17 16.54
CA GLY A 150 -12.71 0.95 17.78
C GLY A 150 -11.50 0.69 18.68
N ALA A 151 -10.29 0.59 18.13
CA ALA A 151 -9.08 0.54 18.95
C ALA A 151 -8.82 1.91 19.59
N LYS A 152 -8.20 1.92 20.78
CA LYS A 152 -7.79 3.17 21.43
C LYS A 152 -6.83 3.96 20.53
N SER A 153 -7.03 5.28 20.46
CA SER A 153 -6.23 6.18 19.62
C SER A 153 -4.76 6.32 20.04
N ASP A 154 -4.38 5.82 21.21
CA ASP A 154 -3.00 5.72 21.71
C ASP A 154 -2.44 4.29 21.65
N SER A 155 -3.13 3.37 20.95
CA SER A 155 -2.65 2.01 20.70
C SER A 155 -1.27 2.04 20.01
N PRO A 156 -0.28 1.25 20.48
CA PRO A 156 1.06 1.23 19.89
C PRO A 156 1.10 0.62 18.48
N SER A 157 0.10 -0.17 18.08
CA SER A 157 0.05 -0.79 16.76
C SER A 157 -0.68 0.07 15.73
N VAL A 158 -1.86 0.58 16.10
CA VAL A 158 -2.81 1.22 15.18
C VAL A 158 -3.29 2.61 15.61
N GLY A 159 -2.96 3.08 16.83
CA GLY A 159 -3.45 4.35 17.38
C GLY A 159 -2.82 5.59 16.74
N TRP A 160 -3.62 6.61 16.45
CA TRP A 160 -3.19 7.93 15.98
C TRP A 160 -4.19 9.01 16.44
N GLY A 161 -3.82 10.29 16.36
CA GLY A 161 -4.73 11.43 16.59
C GLY A 161 -4.76 11.98 18.02
N GLY A 162 -3.93 11.41 18.91
CA GLY A 162 -3.83 11.78 20.32
C GLY A 162 -4.72 10.91 21.22
N PRO A 163 -4.51 10.91 22.55
CA PRO A 163 -5.21 10.02 23.48
C PRO A 163 -6.70 10.36 23.63
N GLY A 164 -7.48 9.38 24.10
CA GLY A 164 -8.89 9.55 24.47
C GLY A 164 -9.90 9.35 23.33
N GLY A 165 -9.45 9.04 22.12
CA GLY A 165 -10.30 8.72 20.98
C GLY A 165 -10.30 7.24 20.61
N TYR A 166 -10.92 6.96 19.46
CA TYR A 166 -10.99 5.63 18.86
C TYR A 166 -10.68 5.70 17.37
N VAL A 167 -9.97 4.68 16.87
CA VAL A 167 -9.58 4.56 15.46
C VAL A 167 -10.18 3.30 14.85
N TYR A 168 -10.43 3.37 13.55
CA TYR A 168 -11.12 2.36 12.77
C TYR A 168 -10.44 2.16 11.42
N GLN A 169 -10.44 0.93 10.92
CA GLN A 169 -9.86 0.56 9.62
C GLN A 169 -10.73 -0.51 8.96
N LYS A 170 -11.01 -0.35 7.66
CA LYS A 170 -11.46 -1.45 6.79
C LYS A 170 -10.26 -2.32 6.44
N ALA A 171 -10.46 -3.63 6.34
CA ALA A 171 -9.40 -4.51 5.83
C ALA A 171 -9.10 -4.16 4.37
N TYR A 172 -7.82 -4.08 4.02
CA TYR A 172 -7.39 -3.80 2.66
C TYR A 172 -6.11 -4.58 2.33
N VAL A 173 -6.04 -5.08 1.10
CA VAL A 173 -4.85 -5.69 0.52
C VAL A 173 -4.72 -5.25 -0.94
N GLU A 174 -3.52 -4.86 -1.33
CA GLU A 174 -3.15 -4.60 -2.72
C GLU A 174 -2.06 -5.56 -3.16
N PHE A 175 -2.23 -6.16 -4.34
CA PHE A 175 -1.34 -7.21 -4.84
C PHE A 175 -1.30 -7.27 -6.36
N PHE A 176 -0.23 -7.88 -6.88
CA PHE A 176 -0.16 -8.33 -8.26
C PHE A 176 -0.63 -9.79 -8.37
N CYS A 177 -1.36 -10.14 -9.42
CA CYS A 177 -1.70 -11.54 -9.73
C CYS A 177 -1.87 -11.77 -11.23
N SER A 178 -1.81 -13.04 -11.66
CA SER A 178 -2.05 -13.42 -13.04
C SER A 178 -3.50 -13.17 -13.46
N ARG A 179 -3.76 -13.16 -14.77
CA ARG A 179 -5.11 -13.01 -15.31
C ARG A 179 -6.06 -14.09 -14.79
N GLU A 180 -5.60 -15.34 -14.75
CA GLU A 180 -6.35 -16.53 -14.34
C GLU A 180 -6.75 -16.43 -12.87
N LYS A 181 -5.79 -16.04 -12.00
CA LYS A 181 -6.04 -15.83 -10.58
C LYS A 181 -7.01 -14.67 -10.34
N LEU A 182 -6.91 -13.57 -11.10
CA LEU A 182 -7.91 -12.50 -10.98
C LEU A 182 -9.32 -12.99 -11.35
N ASN A 183 -9.47 -13.70 -12.47
CA ASN A 183 -10.78 -14.16 -12.92
C ASN A 183 -11.43 -15.07 -11.86
N ALA A 184 -10.65 -16.00 -11.28
CA ALA A 184 -11.12 -16.85 -10.19
C ALA A 184 -11.47 -16.03 -8.92
N LEU A 185 -10.69 -15.00 -8.59
CA LEU A 185 -10.97 -14.11 -7.45
C LEU A 185 -12.27 -13.33 -7.65
N VAL A 186 -12.46 -12.74 -8.83
CA VAL A 186 -13.67 -11.99 -9.20
C VAL A 186 -14.91 -12.88 -9.08
N GLU A 187 -14.82 -14.14 -9.53
CA GLU A 187 -15.92 -15.09 -9.38
C GLU A 187 -16.23 -15.37 -7.90
N LYS A 188 -15.20 -15.65 -7.09
CA LYS A 188 -15.37 -15.88 -5.65
C LYS A 188 -15.94 -14.66 -4.93
N CYS A 189 -15.55 -13.44 -5.30
CA CYS A 189 -16.06 -12.19 -4.71
C CYS A 189 -17.59 -12.06 -4.80
N LYS A 190 -18.26 -12.73 -5.74
CA LYS A 190 -19.74 -12.73 -5.82
C LYS A 190 -20.41 -13.30 -4.55
N ALA A 191 -19.73 -14.20 -3.83
CA ALA A 191 -20.20 -14.75 -2.56
C ALA A 191 -19.91 -13.84 -1.36
N PHE A 192 -19.15 -12.75 -1.55
CA PHE A 192 -18.73 -11.81 -0.50
C PHE A 192 -19.19 -10.39 -0.86
N PRO A 193 -20.47 -10.04 -0.60
CA PRO A 193 -21.05 -8.78 -1.06
C PRO A 193 -20.43 -7.53 -0.41
N SER A 194 -19.71 -7.67 0.71
CA SER A 194 -18.96 -6.58 1.34
C SER A 194 -17.65 -6.26 0.64
N LEU A 195 -17.13 -7.15 -0.22
CA LEU A 195 -15.86 -6.96 -0.90
C LEU A 195 -16.01 -6.02 -2.10
N THR A 196 -15.16 -5.00 -2.13
CA THR A 196 -14.99 -4.13 -3.29
C THR A 196 -13.59 -4.29 -3.85
N TYR A 197 -13.48 -4.41 -5.17
CA TYR A 197 -12.21 -4.55 -5.86
C TYR A 197 -12.10 -3.63 -7.07
N MET A 198 -10.88 -3.25 -7.38
CA MET A 198 -10.49 -2.64 -8.65
C MET A 198 -9.17 -3.26 -9.11
N ALA A 199 -9.08 -3.57 -10.39
CA ALA A 199 -7.92 -4.21 -10.98
C ALA A 199 -7.56 -3.54 -12.30
N VAL A 200 -6.26 -3.38 -12.53
CA VAL A 200 -5.72 -2.76 -13.75
C VAL A 200 -4.42 -3.43 -14.17
N ASN A 201 -4.23 -3.69 -15.45
CA ASN A 201 -2.94 -4.11 -16.00
C ASN A 201 -2.09 -2.91 -16.46
N LYS A 202 -0.89 -3.20 -16.94
CA LYS A 202 0.05 -2.19 -17.43
C LYS A 202 -0.56 -1.34 -18.56
N GLU A 203 -1.30 -1.97 -19.46
CA GLU A 203 -1.96 -1.35 -20.63
C GLU A 203 -3.19 -0.51 -20.25
N GLY A 204 -3.70 -0.62 -19.01
CA GLY A 204 -4.86 0.13 -18.52
C GLY A 204 -6.21 -0.58 -18.67
N SER A 205 -6.22 -1.88 -18.98
CA SER A 205 -7.43 -2.72 -18.94
C SER A 205 -7.98 -2.79 -17.52
N TRP A 206 -9.20 -2.31 -17.32
CA TRP A 206 -9.83 -2.12 -16.01
C TRP A 206 -10.92 -3.14 -15.73
N ILE A 207 -10.92 -3.73 -14.53
CA ILE A 207 -11.97 -4.65 -14.03
C ILE A 207 -12.31 -4.25 -12.59
N SER A 208 -13.59 -4.01 -12.29
CA SER A 208 -14.04 -3.49 -10.99
C SER A 208 -15.49 -3.85 -10.72
N ASN A 209 -15.89 -3.86 -9.44
CA ASN A 209 -17.29 -3.89 -9.01
C ASN A 209 -17.78 -2.56 -8.38
N ILE A 210 -16.97 -1.50 -8.48
CA ILE A 210 -17.30 -0.12 -8.05
C ILE A 210 -17.17 0.89 -9.20
N SER A 211 -17.83 2.04 -9.08
CA SER A 211 -17.72 3.15 -10.03
C SER A 211 -16.34 3.81 -9.95
N GLN A 212 -15.90 4.41 -11.06
CA GLN A 212 -14.65 5.18 -11.13
C GLN A 212 -14.68 6.47 -10.28
N THR A 213 -15.86 6.87 -9.81
CA THR A 213 -16.06 8.05 -8.95
C THR A 213 -16.19 7.69 -7.46
N ASP A 214 -16.23 6.40 -7.11
CA ASP A 214 -16.49 5.95 -5.75
C ASP A 214 -15.22 6.05 -4.89
N VAL A 215 -15.13 7.11 -4.10
CA VAL A 215 -14.07 7.26 -3.09
C VAL A 215 -14.49 6.56 -1.81
N ASN A 216 -13.70 5.56 -1.39
CA ASN A 216 -13.99 4.75 -0.21
C ASN A 216 -13.06 5.13 0.95
N ALA A 217 -13.62 5.62 2.06
CA ALA A 217 -12.85 5.83 3.28
C ALA A 217 -12.51 4.49 3.95
N VAL A 218 -11.22 4.26 4.18
CA VAL A 218 -10.70 2.99 4.74
C VAL A 218 -10.05 3.14 6.10
N THR A 219 -9.72 4.36 6.54
CA THR A 219 -9.24 4.65 7.90
C THR A 219 -9.89 5.94 8.39
N TRP A 220 -10.44 5.91 9.60
CA TRP A 220 -11.03 7.08 10.25
C TRP A 220 -10.89 7.02 11.77
N GLY A 221 -11.12 8.16 12.43
CA GLY A 221 -11.01 8.29 13.87
C GLY A 221 -12.03 9.27 14.44
N VAL A 222 -12.47 8.96 15.66
CA VAL A 222 -13.40 9.76 16.46
C VAL A 222 -12.68 10.19 17.73
N PHE A 223 -12.63 11.50 17.99
CA PHE A 223 -11.83 12.08 19.07
C PHE A 223 -12.66 13.03 19.93
N PRO A 224 -12.32 13.20 21.22
CA PRO A 224 -13.01 14.15 22.09
C PRO A 224 -12.99 15.57 21.51
N ALA A 225 -14.16 16.21 21.44
CA ALA A 225 -14.35 17.59 20.98
C ALA A 225 -13.76 17.91 19.59
N LYS A 226 -13.77 16.94 18.66
CA LYS A 226 -13.36 17.13 17.27
C LYS A 226 -14.36 16.47 16.32
N GLU A 227 -14.43 16.98 15.10
CA GLU A 227 -15.11 16.28 14.00
C GLU A 227 -14.37 14.98 13.64
N ILE A 228 -15.04 14.12 12.88
CA ILE A 228 -14.46 12.87 12.39
C ILE A 228 -13.32 13.19 11.42
N ILE A 229 -12.18 12.51 11.61
CA ILE A 229 -11.03 12.61 10.70
C ILE A 229 -10.94 11.31 9.91
N GLN A 230 -10.87 11.38 8.59
CA GLN A 230 -10.80 10.22 7.69
C GLN A 230 -9.57 10.30 6.78
N PRO A 231 -8.36 10.00 7.31
CA PRO A 231 -7.12 10.39 6.67
C PRO A 231 -6.67 9.48 5.52
N THR A 232 -7.39 8.39 5.25
CA THR A 232 -7.00 7.40 4.25
C THR A 232 -8.21 6.92 3.46
N VAL A 233 -8.08 7.02 2.13
CA VAL A 233 -9.10 6.60 1.18
C VAL A 233 -8.53 5.66 0.12
N VAL A 234 -9.43 4.92 -0.54
CA VAL A 234 -9.19 4.25 -1.81
C VAL A 234 -9.96 5.05 -2.87
N ASP A 235 -9.23 5.52 -3.90
CA ASP A 235 -9.77 6.38 -4.96
C ASP A 235 -9.38 5.81 -6.34
N PRO A 236 -10.35 5.44 -7.20
CA PRO A 236 -10.07 4.88 -8.52
C PRO A 236 -9.20 5.77 -9.42
N SER A 237 -9.39 7.09 -9.37
CA SER A 237 -8.60 8.04 -10.17
C SER A 237 -7.13 8.03 -9.75
N SER A 238 -6.88 8.08 -8.44
CA SER A 238 -5.52 7.96 -7.88
C SER A 238 -4.92 6.58 -8.13
N PHE A 239 -5.71 5.50 -8.16
CA PHE A 239 -5.23 4.15 -8.46
C PHE A 239 -4.70 4.04 -9.90
N MET A 240 -5.39 4.67 -10.87
CA MET A 240 -4.92 4.75 -12.25
C MET A 240 -3.59 5.49 -12.41
N VAL A 241 -3.32 6.47 -11.54
CA VAL A 241 -2.05 7.20 -11.52
C VAL A 241 -0.95 6.42 -10.81
N TRP A 242 -1.32 5.68 -9.75
CA TRP A 242 -0.41 4.82 -9.00
C TRP A 242 0.07 3.63 -9.84
N LYS A 243 -0.79 3.04 -10.67
CA LYS A 243 -0.48 1.83 -11.45
C LYS A 243 0.85 1.96 -12.20
N ASP A 244 1.10 3.12 -12.80
CA ASP A 244 2.29 3.33 -13.64
C ASP A 244 3.57 3.19 -12.81
N GLU A 245 3.56 3.75 -11.59
CA GLU A 245 4.67 3.59 -10.64
C GLU A 245 4.78 2.16 -10.14
N ALA A 246 3.65 1.57 -9.75
CA ALA A 246 3.58 0.21 -9.23
C ALA A 246 4.17 -0.81 -10.21
N PHE A 247 3.81 -0.69 -11.50
CA PHE A 247 4.36 -1.51 -12.57
C PHE A 247 5.82 -1.15 -12.84
N GLU A 248 6.20 0.13 -12.91
CA GLU A 248 7.60 0.54 -13.15
C GLU A 248 8.58 0.02 -12.07
N ILE A 249 8.13 -0.18 -10.83
CA ILE A 249 8.95 -0.77 -9.75
C ILE A 249 9.39 -2.20 -10.08
N TRP A 250 8.61 -2.99 -10.84
CA TRP A 250 9.07 -4.31 -11.29
C TRP A 250 10.33 -4.20 -12.13
N SER A 251 10.37 -3.29 -13.10
CA SER A 251 11.51 -3.14 -13.99
C SER A 251 12.64 -2.33 -13.34
N ARG A 252 12.36 -1.10 -12.89
CA ARG A 252 13.37 -0.18 -12.35
C ARG A 252 13.78 -0.45 -10.91
N GLY A 253 12.89 -1.04 -10.12
CA GLY A 253 13.14 -1.34 -8.71
C GLY A 253 13.78 -2.72 -8.50
N TRP A 254 13.32 -3.74 -9.23
CA TRP A 254 13.75 -5.11 -9.01
C TRP A 254 14.54 -5.71 -10.18
N ALA A 255 14.02 -5.66 -11.40
CA ALA A 255 14.67 -6.30 -12.56
C ALA A 255 16.04 -5.66 -12.88
N GLN A 256 16.18 -4.34 -12.66
CA GLN A 256 17.45 -3.61 -12.79
C GLN A 256 18.54 -4.03 -11.78
N LEU A 257 18.21 -4.80 -10.75
CA LEU A 257 19.20 -5.38 -9.85
C LEU A 257 19.99 -6.52 -10.51
N TYR A 258 19.49 -7.05 -11.63
CA TYR A 258 20.13 -8.11 -12.39
C TYR A 258 20.80 -7.56 -13.66
N PRO A 259 21.94 -8.14 -14.08
CA PRO A 259 22.58 -7.80 -15.35
C PRO A 259 21.65 -7.97 -16.55
N GLU A 260 21.96 -7.28 -17.65
CA GLU A 260 21.29 -7.52 -18.92
C GLU A 260 21.48 -8.97 -19.38
N GLY A 261 20.40 -9.58 -19.88
CA GLY A 261 20.40 -10.97 -20.33
C GLY A 261 20.18 -12.03 -19.24
N ASP A 262 20.17 -11.65 -17.95
CA ASP A 262 19.92 -12.58 -16.84
C ASP A 262 18.51 -13.20 -16.93
N PRO A 263 18.35 -14.53 -16.78
CA PRO A 263 17.04 -15.17 -16.80
C PRO A 263 16.06 -14.64 -15.74
N SER A 264 16.55 -14.25 -14.56
CA SER A 264 15.75 -13.68 -13.47
C SER A 264 15.13 -12.35 -13.89
N ARG A 265 15.90 -11.54 -14.63
CA ARG A 265 15.43 -10.27 -15.18
C ARG A 265 14.28 -10.48 -16.17
N LYS A 266 14.43 -11.43 -17.09
CA LYS A 266 13.39 -11.78 -18.07
C LYS A 266 12.11 -12.26 -17.40
N LEU A 267 12.23 -13.13 -16.39
CA LEU A 267 11.08 -13.61 -15.62
C LEU A 267 10.31 -12.46 -14.95
N LEU A 268 11.01 -11.49 -14.34
CA LEU A 268 10.38 -10.32 -13.73
C LEU A 268 9.66 -9.43 -14.77
N GLU A 269 10.24 -9.26 -15.95
CA GLU A 269 9.65 -8.51 -17.06
C GLU A 269 8.41 -9.23 -17.63
N GLU A 270 8.43 -10.56 -17.73
CA GLU A 270 7.29 -11.39 -18.12
C GLU A 270 6.13 -11.31 -17.13
N VAL A 271 6.42 -11.37 -15.82
CA VAL A 271 5.44 -11.17 -14.76
C VAL A 271 4.83 -9.77 -14.83
N GLN A 272 5.67 -8.73 -14.95
CA GLN A 272 5.21 -7.35 -15.09
C GLN A 272 4.25 -7.17 -16.28
N GLY A 273 4.55 -7.79 -17.42
CA GLY A 273 3.74 -7.65 -18.64
C GLY A 273 2.43 -8.45 -18.65
N SER A 274 2.29 -9.47 -17.80
CA SER A 274 1.12 -10.37 -17.82
C SER A 274 0.19 -10.19 -16.61
N TYR A 275 0.64 -9.51 -15.55
CA TYR A 275 -0.08 -9.42 -14.28
C TYR A 275 -1.00 -8.19 -14.21
N PHE A 276 -1.96 -8.27 -13.29
CA PHE A 276 -2.83 -7.18 -12.89
C PHE A 276 -2.46 -6.71 -11.50
N LEU A 277 -2.47 -5.39 -11.29
CA LEU A 277 -2.49 -4.78 -9.98
C LEU A 277 -3.93 -4.73 -9.49
N VAL A 278 -4.18 -5.19 -8.26
CA VAL A 278 -5.52 -5.32 -7.68
C VAL A 278 -5.54 -4.66 -6.32
N SER A 279 -6.53 -3.80 -6.07
CA SER A 279 -6.89 -3.29 -4.74
C SER A 279 -8.17 -3.97 -4.28
N LEU A 280 -8.16 -4.62 -3.12
CA LEU A 280 -9.30 -5.30 -2.51
C LEU A 280 -9.58 -4.71 -1.12
N VAL A 281 -10.83 -4.35 -0.84
CA VAL A 281 -11.30 -3.78 0.43
C VAL A 281 -12.48 -4.57 0.93
N ASP A 282 -12.50 -4.91 2.22
CA ASP A 282 -13.68 -5.45 2.90
C ASP A 282 -14.41 -4.32 3.63
N ASN A 283 -15.65 -4.05 3.22
CA ASN A 283 -16.45 -2.98 3.80
C ASN A 283 -17.12 -3.38 5.13
N ASP A 284 -17.18 -4.67 5.45
CA ASP A 284 -17.61 -5.14 6.77
C ASP A 284 -16.41 -5.13 7.74
N TYR A 285 -16.05 -3.95 8.22
CA TYR A 285 -14.93 -3.80 9.15
C TYR A 285 -15.21 -4.34 10.57
N ILE A 286 -16.44 -4.75 10.86
CA ILE A 286 -16.85 -5.26 12.17
C ILE A 286 -16.74 -6.79 12.19
N HIS A 287 -17.25 -7.48 11.16
CA HIS A 287 -17.38 -8.93 11.13
C HIS A 287 -16.76 -9.59 9.89
N GLY A 288 -16.24 -8.80 8.95
CA GLY A 288 -15.65 -9.30 7.70
C GLY A 288 -14.34 -10.08 7.91
N ASP A 289 -14.06 -10.98 6.96
CA ASP A 289 -12.81 -11.73 6.83
C ASP A 289 -12.35 -11.62 5.37
N LEU A 290 -11.60 -10.55 5.06
CA LEU A 290 -11.04 -10.33 3.72
C LEU A 290 -10.25 -11.55 3.22
N PHE A 291 -9.57 -12.28 4.11
CA PHE A 291 -8.74 -13.42 3.73
C PHE A 291 -9.56 -14.68 3.40
N ALA A 292 -10.85 -14.71 3.75
CA ALA A 292 -11.75 -15.83 3.42
C ALA A 292 -11.86 -16.05 1.91
N VAL A 293 -11.86 -14.98 1.11
CA VAL A 293 -11.97 -15.10 -0.36
C VAL A 293 -10.78 -15.85 -0.97
N PHE A 294 -9.63 -15.86 -0.29
CA PHE A 294 -8.41 -16.53 -0.73
C PHE A 294 -8.30 -17.99 -0.26
N LYS A 295 -9.29 -18.53 0.47
CA LYS A 295 -9.33 -19.95 0.82
C LYS A 295 -9.54 -20.78 -0.45
N ASP A 296 -8.92 -21.96 -0.51
CA ASP A 296 -9.05 -22.93 -1.62
C ASP A 296 -8.61 -22.40 -3.01
N PHE A 297 -7.38 -21.88 -3.10
CA PHE A 297 -6.76 -21.31 -4.31
C PHE A 297 -5.49 -22.03 -4.73
#